data_AF-A0A661VXQ7-F1
#
_entry.id   AF-A0A661VXQ7-F1
#
_cell.length_a   1.000
_cell.length_b   1.000
_cell.length_c   1.000
_cell.angle_alpha   90.00
_cell.angle_beta   90.00
_cell.angle_gamma   90.00
#
_symmetry.space_group_name_H-M   'P 1'
#
loop_
_entity.id
_entity.type
_entity.pdbx_description
1 polymer ?
#
loop_
_entity_poly.entity_id
_entity_poly.type
_entity_poly.pdbx_seq_one_letter_code
_entity_poly.pdbx_strand_id
1 'polypeptide(L)'
;MGRMVLLALEEVLGRNGLNTVLNLARLSYLSAGYPPPNFVLAVPFDEVAALLGAIDEMYGTQSGQLLAFRAGRACFKYGIRDLGALVGLADVGL
;
A
#
# COMPACT_ATOMS: atom_id res chain seq x y z
N MET A 1 2.27 3.14 7.77
CA MET A 1 2.28 1.87 6.99
C MET A 1 1.23 1.82 5.89
N GLY A 2 -0.07 2.06 6.16
CA GLY A 2 -1.12 1.98 5.13
C GLY A 2 -0.89 2.85 3.87
N ARG A 3 -0.32 4.05 4.03
CA ARG A 3 0.05 4.93 2.89
C ARG A 3 1.03 4.26 1.91
N MET A 4 2.06 3.59 2.42
CA MET A 4 3.10 2.97 1.58
C MET A 4 2.53 1.83 0.73
N VAL A 5 1.60 1.06 1.29
CA VAL A 5 0.92 -0.03 0.58
C VAL A 5 0.08 0.53 -0.56
N LEU A 6 -0.69 1.60 -0.30
CA LEU A 6 -1.51 2.25 -1.34
C LEU A 6 -0.66 2.84 -2.47
N LEU A 7 0.45 3.51 -2.13
CA LEU A 7 1.39 4.04 -3.13
C LEU A 7 2.02 2.92 -3.97
N ALA A 8 2.44 1.83 -3.34
CA ALA A 8 3.02 0.69 -4.02
C ALA A 8 2.00 -0.01 -4.95
N LEU A 9 0.75 -0.14 -4.51
CA LEU A 9 -0.32 -0.69 -5.35
C LEU A 9 -0.69 0.25 -6.50
N GLU A 10 -0.69 1.56 -6.28
CA GLU A 10 -0.88 2.54 -7.35
C GLU A 10 0.23 2.45 -8.40
N GLU A 11 1.50 2.29 -7.99
CA GLU A 11 2.64 2.13 -8.90
C GLU A 11 2.53 0.85 -9.75
N VAL A 12 1.99 -0.23 -9.17
CA VAL A 12 1.89 -1.54 -9.85
C VAL A 12 0.62 -1.67 -10.70
N LEU A 13 -0.52 -1.20 -10.20
CA LEU A 13 -1.85 -1.36 -10.82
C LEU A 13 -2.27 -0.15 -11.67
N GLY A 14 -1.64 1.00 -11.45
CA GLY A 14 -2.10 2.29 -11.93
C GLY A 14 -3.29 2.84 -11.12
N ARG A 15 -3.55 4.15 -11.26
CA ARG A 15 -4.63 4.86 -10.55
C ARG A 15 -6.01 4.21 -10.73
N ASN A 16 -6.34 3.84 -11.97
CA ASN A 16 -7.64 3.25 -12.30
C ASN A 16 -7.77 1.83 -11.73
N GLY A 17 -6.71 1.03 -11.83
CA GLY A 17 -6.69 -0.33 -11.26
C GLY A 17 -6.85 -0.30 -9.74
N LEU A 18 -6.12 0.59 -9.07
CA LEU A 18 -6.24 0.79 -7.63
C LEU A 18 -7.66 1.23 -7.23
N ASN A 19 -8.26 2.18 -7.93
CA ASN A 19 -9.63 2.61 -7.63
C ASN A 19 -10.65 1.48 -7.77
N THR A 20 -10.52 0.62 -8.78
CA THR A 20 -11.40 -0.53 -8.96
C THR A 20 -11.22 -1.55 -7.83
N VAL A 21 -9.98 -1.86 -7.44
CA VAL A 21 -9.68 -2.73 -6.30
C VAL A 21 -10.25 -2.16 -5.00
N LEU A 22 -10.07 -0.87 -4.74
CA LEU A 22 -10.60 -0.21 -3.55
C LEU A 22 -12.13 -0.22 -3.52
N ASN A 23 -12.79 -0.04 -4.66
CA ASN A 23 -14.23 -0.14 -4.75
C ASN A 23 -14.72 -1.57 -4.47
N LEU A 24 -14.05 -2.57 -5.04
CA LEU A 24 -14.38 -3.98 -4.79
C LEU A 24 -14.20 -4.36 -3.32
N ALA A 25 -13.12 -3.89 -2.69
CA ALA A 25 -12.84 -4.10 -1.27
C ALA A 25 -13.75 -3.29 -0.31
N ARG A 26 -14.63 -2.42 -0.84
CA ARG A 26 -15.44 -1.45 -0.06
C ARG A 26 -14.61 -0.43 0.74
N LEU A 27 -13.42 -0.10 0.23
CA LEU A 27 -12.44 0.83 0.81
C LEU A 27 -12.28 2.12 -0.02
N SER A 28 -13.34 2.55 -0.72
CA SER A 28 -13.32 3.74 -1.59
C SER A 28 -12.87 5.01 -0.87
N TYR A 29 -13.01 5.07 0.46
CA TYR A 29 -12.57 6.20 1.27
C TYR A 29 -11.05 6.45 1.16
N LEU A 30 -10.26 5.41 0.89
CA LEU A 30 -8.81 5.52 0.67
C LEU A 30 -8.45 6.13 -0.69
N SER A 31 -9.39 6.20 -1.64
CA SER A 31 -9.19 6.86 -2.95
C SER A 31 -9.29 8.39 -2.86
N ALA A 32 -10.03 8.91 -1.87
CA ALA A 32 -10.27 10.34 -1.68
C ALA A 32 -9.08 11.07 -1.04
N GLY A 33 -8.22 10.35 -0.32
CA GLY A 33 -7.01 10.89 0.27
C GLY A 33 -6.22 9.81 0.99
N TYR A 34 -4.94 9.68 0.63
CA TYR A 34 -4.08 8.71 1.30
C TYR A 34 -3.79 9.12 2.74
N PRO A 35 -3.67 8.14 3.65
CA PRO A 35 -3.25 8.40 5.01
C PRO A 35 -1.96 9.24 5.09
N PRO A 36 -1.78 10.07 6.12
CA PRO A 36 -0.55 10.84 6.30
C PRO A 36 0.70 9.95 6.34
N PRO A 37 1.87 10.47 5.96
CA PRO A 37 3.15 9.75 5.99
C PRO A 37 3.66 9.63 7.43
N ASN A 38 2.97 8.84 8.25
CA ASN A 38 3.35 8.55 9.62
C ASN A 38 3.19 7.04 9.93
N PHE A 39 3.67 6.64 11.10
CA PHE A 39 3.57 5.25 11.58
C PHE A 39 2.26 4.95 12.31
N VAL A 40 1.31 5.88 12.29
CA VAL A 40 -0.01 5.63 12.85
C VAL A 40 -0.70 4.56 12.01
N LEU A 41 -1.32 3.60 12.69
CA LEU A 41 -2.10 2.56 12.05
C LEU A 41 -3.34 3.21 11.43
N ALA A 42 -3.27 3.48 10.13
CA ALA A 42 -4.34 4.15 9.39
C ALA A 42 -5.22 3.20 8.57
N VAL A 43 -4.76 1.96 8.38
CA VAL A 43 -5.50 0.89 7.69
C VAL A 43 -5.39 -0.35 8.58
N PRO A 44 -6.50 -0.82 9.16
CA PRO A 44 -6.50 -2.01 10.00
C PRO A 44 -6.30 -3.29 9.16
N PHE A 45 -5.96 -4.39 9.81
CA PHE A 45 -5.49 -5.61 9.13
C PHE A 45 -6.60 -6.32 8.32
N ASP A 46 -7.84 -6.24 8.81
CA ASP A 46 -9.05 -6.71 8.12
C ASP A 46 -9.26 -6.00 6.77
N GLU A 47 -9.01 -4.70 6.71
CA GLU A 47 -9.07 -3.95 5.45
C GLU A 47 -7.92 -4.32 4.50
N VAL A 48 -6.72 -4.59 5.02
CA VAL A 48 -5.62 -5.12 4.21
C VAL A 48 -5.98 -6.49 3.62
N ALA A 49 -6.62 -7.36 4.41
CA ALA A 49 -7.09 -8.65 3.93
C ALA A 49 -8.17 -8.51 2.85
N ALA A 50 -9.13 -7.60 3.04
CA ALA A 50 -10.15 -7.28 2.04
C ALA A 50 -9.52 -6.75 0.73
N LEU A 51 -8.48 -5.93 0.84
CA LEU A 51 -7.75 -5.39 -0.30
C LEU A 51 -7.03 -6.49 -1.10
N LEU A 52 -6.35 -7.41 -0.42
CA LEU A 52 -5.67 -8.55 -1.06
C LEU A 52 -6.68 -9.51 -1.72
N GLY A 53 -7.80 -9.78 -1.04
CA GLY A 53 -8.89 -10.57 -1.61
C GLY A 53 -9.46 -9.95 -2.89
N ALA A 54 -9.67 -8.63 -2.91
CA ALA A 54 -10.12 -7.91 -4.09
C ALA A 54 -9.10 -7.95 -5.25
N ILE A 55 -7.80 -7.94 -4.96
CA ILE A 55 -6.75 -8.11 -5.99
C ILE A 55 -6.82 -9.53 -6.58
N ASP A 56 -6.94 -10.55 -5.74
CA ASP A 56 -7.07 -11.94 -6.20
C ASP A 56 -8.37 -12.16 -6.98
N GLU A 57 -9.47 -11.50 -6.62
CA GLU A 57 -10.73 -11.57 -7.35
C GLU A 57 -10.65 -10.88 -8.72
N MET A 58 -10.04 -9.69 -8.80
CA MET A 58 -9.90 -8.95 -10.06
C MET A 58 -8.92 -9.60 -11.04
N TYR A 59 -7.80 -10.12 -10.54
CA TYR A 59 -6.69 -10.58 -11.38
C TYR A 59 -6.56 -12.10 -11.40
N GLY A 60 -7.26 -12.85 -10.56
CA GLY A 60 -7.12 -14.29 -10.39
C GLY A 60 -5.93 -14.67 -9.50
N THR A 61 -6.01 -15.82 -8.81
CA THR A 61 -5.08 -16.21 -7.74
C THR A 61 -3.59 -16.21 -8.13
N GLN A 62 -3.23 -16.59 -9.37
CA GLN A 62 -1.82 -16.62 -9.80
C GLN A 62 -1.29 -15.22 -10.15
N SER A 63 -2.08 -14.42 -10.85
CA SER A 63 -1.70 -13.05 -11.24
C SER A 63 -1.78 -12.09 -10.06
N GLY A 64 -2.75 -12.29 -9.15
CA GLY A 64 -2.90 -11.54 -7.91
C GLY A 64 -1.72 -11.71 -6.96
N GLN A 65 -1.22 -12.95 -6.79
CA GLN A 65 0.01 -13.20 -6.02
C GLN A 65 1.23 -12.49 -6.61
N LEU A 66 1.42 -12.55 -7.95
CA LEU A 66 2.53 -11.85 -8.59
C LEU A 66 2.43 -10.32 -8.39
N LEU A 67 1.23 -9.77 -8.48
CA LEU A 67 0.97 -8.35 -8.21
C LEU A 67 1.25 -8.00 -6.75
N ALA A 68 0.82 -8.82 -5.79
CA ALA A 68 1.10 -8.65 -4.38
C ALA A 68 2.62 -8.69 -4.10
N PHE A 69 3.37 -9.57 -4.74
CA PHE A 69 4.83 -9.60 -4.63
C PHE A 69 5.50 -8.35 -5.20
N ARG A 70 5.03 -7.85 -6.35
CA ARG A 70 5.53 -6.60 -6.94
C ARG A 70 5.23 -5.40 -6.04
N ALA A 71 4.00 -5.34 -5.51
CA ALA A 71 3.58 -4.31 -4.57
C ALA A 71 4.39 -4.38 -3.27
N GLY A 72 4.67 -5.57 -2.73
CA GLY A 72 5.53 -5.74 -1.56
C GLY A 72 6.95 -5.19 -1.77
N ARG A 73 7.56 -5.47 -2.94
CA ARG A 73 8.89 -4.92 -3.31
C ARG A 73 8.87 -3.39 -3.44
N ALA A 74 7.84 -2.84 -4.07
CA ALA A 74 7.65 -1.39 -4.16
C ALA A 74 7.41 -0.77 -2.75
N CYS A 75 6.64 -1.44 -1.91
CA CYS A 75 6.39 -1.02 -0.54
C CYS A 75 7.69 -0.94 0.27
N PHE A 76 8.60 -1.90 0.08
CA PHE A 76 9.93 -1.90 0.71
C PHE A 76 10.80 -0.70 0.29
N LYS A 77 10.72 -0.27 -0.98
CA LYS A 77 11.39 0.96 -1.47
C LYS A 77 10.88 2.21 -0.74
N TYR A 78 9.56 2.32 -0.51
CA TYR A 78 8.98 3.41 0.27
C TYR A 78 9.34 3.30 1.76
N GLY A 79 9.34 2.08 2.32
CA GLY A 79 9.73 1.81 3.70
C GLY A 79 11.17 2.20 3.99
N ILE A 80 12.13 1.82 3.14
CA ILE A 80 13.55 2.20 3.30
C ILE A 80 13.72 3.71 3.19
N ARG A 81 13.01 4.39 2.30
CA ARG A 81 13.14 5.83 2.14
C ARG A 81 12.70 6.58 3.40
N ASP A 82 11.58 6.18 3.98
CA ASP A 82 11.06 6.81 5.21
C ASP A 82 11.87 6.39 6.45
N LEU A 83 12.30 5.13 6.54
CA LEU A 83 13.22 4.67 7.60
C LEU A 83 14.60 5.32 7.50
N GLY A 84 15.16 5.44 6.30
CA GLY A 84 16.45 6.08 6.07
C GLY A 84 16.42 7.57 6.38
N ALA A 85 15.31 8.25 6.07
CA ALA A 85 15.09 9.63 6.50
C ALA A 85 15.06 9.75 8.03
N LEU A 86 14.42 8.82 8.74
CA LEU A 86 14.39 8.81 10.20
C LEU A 86 15.74 8.47 10.83
N VAL A 87 16.46 7.50 10.29
CA VAL A 87 17.79 7.14 10.76
C VAL A 87 18.76 8.29 10.52
N GLY A 88 18.70 8.95 9.36
CA GLY A 88 19.50 10.15 9.08
C GLY A 88 19.13 11.33 9.98
N LEU A 89 17.86 11.53 10.30
CA LEU A 89 17.43 12.53 11.28
C LEU A 89 17.87 12.19 12.72
N ALA A 90 17.89 10.90 13.08
CA ALA A 90 18.38 10.43 14.37
C ALA A 90 19.90 10.61 14.51
N ASP A 91 20.65 10.44 13.42
CA ASP A 91 22.12 10.61 13.38
C ASP A 91 22.54 12.09 13.43
N VAL A 92 21.72 13.00 12.92
CA VAL A 92 21.95 14.47 13.03
C VAL A 92 21.54 15.01 14.42
N GLY A 93 20.77 14.24 15.19
CA GLY A 93 20.28 14.62 16.51
C GLY A 93 21.09 14.09 17.71
N LEU A 94 22.12 13.28 17.47
CA LEU A 94 23.08 12.78 18.46
C LEU A 94 24.42 13.52 18.34
#